data_AF-A0A847CXW3-F1
#
_entry.id   AF-A0A847CXW3-F1
#
_cell.length_a   1.000
_cell.length_b   1.000
_cell.length_c   1.000
_cell.angle_alpha   90.00
_cell.angle_beta   90.00
_cell.angle_gamma   90.00
#
_symmetry.space_group_name_H-M   'P 1'
#
loop_
_entity.id
_entity.type
_entity.pdbx_description
1 polymer ?
#
loop_
_entity_poly.entity_id
_entity_poly.type
_entity_poly.pdbx_seq_one_letter_code
_entity_poly.pdbx_strand_id
1 'polypeptide(L)'
;MALLPTYTQQAIDTKERVTKWHKDITKRLNIDAEERRKRDGLDGALLYIPSLFKDEFKYKAITQNTVNLIASQSAVHEEIYHYDTSDLYAEDVQLIARDGKIYYLPENKVHRLQ
;
A
#
# COMPACT_ATOMS: atom_id res chain seq x y z
N MET A 1 5.39 -9.93 -29.86
CA MET A 1 5.86 -9.53 -28.52
C MET A 1 4.77 -9.89 -27.53
N ALA A 2 5.06 -10.72 -26.52
CA ALA A 2 4.06 -11.11 -25.53
C ALA A 2 3.84 -9.96 -24.53
N LEU A 3 2.60 -9.55 -24.33
CA LEU A 3 2.22 -8.37 -23.53
C LEU A 3 2.30 -8.65 -22.02
N LEU A 4 2.07 -9.89 -21.60
CA LEU A 4 2.04 -10.33 -20.20
C LEU A 4 3.35 -10.04 -19.44
N PRO A 5 4.54 -10.44 -19.94
CA PRO A 5 5.82 -10.13 -19.27
C PRO A 5 6.05 -8.63 -19.07
N THR A 6 5.64 -7.82 -20.04
CA THR A 6 5.78 -6.36 -19.97
C THR A 6 4.91 -5.77 -18.87
N TYR A 7 3.65 -6.19 -18.77
CA TYR A 7 2.75 -5.71 -17.72
C TYR A 7 3.17 -6.18 -16.32
N THR A 8 3.63 -7.43 -16.19
CA THR A 8 4.17 -7.94 -14.91
C THR A 8 5.35 -7.08 -14.45
N GLN A 9 6.28 -6.75 -15.34
CA GLN A 9 7.42 -5.92 -15.01
C GLN A 9 7.00 -4.50 -14.61
N GLN A 10 6.05 -3.89 -15.34
CA GLN A 10 5.53 -2.57 -15.00
C GLN A 10 4.88 -2.52 -13.61
N ALA A 11 4.18 -3.58 -13.21
CA ALA A 11 3.57 -3.69 -11.89
C ALA A 11 4.63 -3.77 -10.79
N ILE A 12 5.67 -4.60 -10.98
CA ILE A 12 6.81 -4.73 -10.07
C ILE A 12 7.53 -3.39 -9.91
N ASP A 13 7.91 -2.76 -11.02
CA ASP A 13 8.62 -1.48 -11.02
C ASP A 13 7.81 -0.37 -10.32
N THR A 14 6.49 -0.38 -10.48
CA THR A 14 5.61 0.61 -9.87
C THR A 14 5.52 0.39 -8.36
N LYS A 15 5.39 -0.87 -7.91
CA LYS A 15 5.42 -1.21 -6.48
C LYS A 15 6.72 -0.77 -5.82
N GLU A 16 7.86 -0.99 -6.48
CA GLU A 16 9.17 -0.55 -5.99
C GLU A 16 9.25 0.97 -5.86
N ARG A 17 8.81 1.71 -6.88
CA ARG A 17 8.80 3.19 -6.87
C ARG A 17 7.92 3.74 -5.74
N VAL A 18 6.72 3.21 -5.54
CA VAL A 18 5.81 3.66 -4.47
C VAL A 18 6.40 3.35 -3.10
N THR A 19 6.98 2.16 -2.92
CA THR A 19 7.62 1.76 -1.66
C THR A 19 8.80 2.66 -1.33
N LYS A 20 9.64 2.97 -2.33
CA LYS A 20 10.77 3.88 -2.17
C LYS A 20 10.31 5.30 -1.82
N TRP A 21 9.32 5.83 -2.55
CA TRP A 21 8.74 7.13 -2.27
C TRP A 21 8.20 7.21 -0.84
N HIS A 22 7.47 6.19 -0.38
CA HIS A 22 6.95 6.13 0.98
C HIS A 22 8.07 6.19 2.03
N LYS A 23 9.13 5.37 1.87
CA LYS A 23 10.29 5.37 2.77
C LYS A 23 11.00 6.73 2.80
N ASP A 24 11.21 7.34 1.64
CA ASP A 24 11.88 8.64 1.51
C ASP A 24 11.06 9.75 2.18
N ILE A 25 9.74 9.73 2.05
CA ILE A 25 8.83 10.70 2.69
C ILE A 25 8.79 10.51 4.21
N THR A 26 8.69 9.27 4.69
CA THR A 26 8.73 8.96 6.13
C THR A 26 10.01 9.47 6.77
N LYS A 27 11.16 9.26 6.11
CA LYS A 27 12.46 9.78 6.57
C LYS A 27 12.52 11.30 6.50
N ARG A 28 12.09 11.92 5.39
CA ARG A 28 12.13 13.38 5.20
C ARG A 28 11.27 14.12 6.23
N LEU A 29 10.10 13.58 6.53
CA LEU A 29 9.16 14.17 7.48
C LEU A 29 9.42 13.76 8.94
N ASN A 30 10.43 12.91 9.17
CA ASN A 30 10.77 12.36 10.48
C ASN A 30 9.51 11.86 11.22
N ILE A 31 8.70 11.08 10.49
CA ILE A 31 7.48 10.47 11.02
C ILE A 31 7.95 9.31 11.89
N ASP A 32 8.07 9.58 13.18
CA ASP A 32 8.23 8.55 14.19
C ASP A 32 6.85 7.98 14.50
N ALA A 33 6.72 6.66 14.51
CA ALA A 33 5.44 5.98 14.76
C ALA A 33 5.02 6.07 16.24
N GLU A 34 5.74 6.82 17.07
CA GLU A 34 5.46 7.09 18.49
C GLU A 34 4.46 8.24 18.71
N GLU A 35 3.40 8.34 17.91
CA GLU A 35 2.28 9.30 18.08
C GLU A 35 2.65 10.79 17.97
N ARG A 36 3.84 11.12 17.45
CA ARG A 36 4.38 12.49 17.42
C ARG A 36 5.01 12.84 16.07
N ARG A 37 4.70 14.03 15.56
CA ARG A 37 5.27 14.58 14.31
C ARG A 37 6.15 15.78 14.61
N LYS A 38 7.30 15.91 13.92
CA LYS A 38 8.16 17.10 14.04
C LYS A 38 7.41 18.37 13.63
N ARG A 39 7.57 19.45 14.39
CA ARG A 39 7.02 20.76 14.03
C ARG A 39 7.78 21.35 12.84
N ASP A 40 7.04 21.90 11.90
CA ASP A 40 7.56 22.46 10.67
C ASP A 40 6.78 23.74 10.30
N GLY A 41 7.33 24.54 9.38
CA GLY A 41 6.78 25.85 9.02
C GLY A 41 6.90 26.88 10.15
N LEU A 42 5.99 27.87 10.15
CA LEU A 42 6.02 29.00 11.09
C LEU A 42 5.98 28.57 12.57
N ASP A 43 5.20 27.52 12.88
CA ASP A 43 5.07 26.96 14.23
C ASP A 43 6.39 26.32 14.72
N GLY A 44 7.16 25.73 13.80
CA GLY A 44 8.51 25.23 14.08
C GLY A 44 9.54 26.35 14.24
N ALA A 45 9.42 27.44 13.48
CA ALA A 45 10.30 28.61 13.62
C ALA A 45 10.09 29.34 14.96
N LEU A 46 8.84 29.49 15.39
CA LEU A 46 8.47 30.10 16.68
C LEU A 46 9.00 29.31 17.88
N LEU A 47 8.95 27.97 17.79
CA LEU A 47 9.40 27.09 18.85
C LEU A 47 10.86 26.63 18.69
N TYR A 48 11.61 27.20 17.74
CA TYR A 48 12.97 26.78 17.42
C TYR A 48 13.91 26.88 18.62
N ILE A 49 14.00 28.05 19.28
CA ILE A 49 14.89 28.25 20.43
C ILE A 49 14.47 27.37 21.62
N PRO A 50 13.19 27.32 22.06
CA PRO A 50 12.74 26.39 23.10
C PRO A 50 13.04 24.92 22.76
N SER A 51 12.92 24.54 21.48
CA SER A 51 13.15 23.18 21.02
C SER A 51 14.62 22.73 21.07
N LEU A 52 15.58 23.65 21.16
CA LEU A 52 17.00 23.29 21.36
C LEU A 52 17.28 22.78 22.78
N PHE A 53 16.47 23.17 23.76
CA PHE A 53 16.66 22.82 25.17
C PHE A 53 15.72 21.72 25.66
N LYS A 54 14.54 21.57 25.06
CA LYS A 54 13.60 20.49 25.39
C LYS A 54 12.99 19.86 24.15
N ASP A 55 13.08 18.53 24.10
CA ASP A 55 12.65 17.73 22.96
C ASP A 55 11.13 17.78 22.74
N GLU A 56 10.35 18.04 23.80
CA GLU A 56 8.88 18.19 23.75
C GLU A 56 8.41 19.32 22.81
N PHE A 57 9.22 20.35 22.56
CA PHE A 57 8.89 21.44 21.66
C PHE A 57 9.29 21.18 20.20
N LYS A 58 10.12 20.17 19.93
CA LYS A 58 10.46 19.76 18.56
C LYS A 58 9.31 19.05 17.87
N TYR A 59 8.40 18.47 18.65
CA TYR A 59 7.33 17.63 18.15
C TYR A 59 5.95 18.14 18.55
N LYS A 60 4.93 17.69 17.83
CA LYS A 60 3.51 17.91 18.12
C LYS A 60 2.80 16.58 18.06
N ALA A 61 1.86 16.36 18.97
CA ALA A 61 1.01 15.17 18.94
C ALA A 61 0.21 15.12 17.63
N ILE A 62 0.12 13.93 17.04
CA ILE A 62 -0.82 13.66 15.95
C ILE A 62 -2.10 13.07 16.54
N THR A 63 -3.24 13.24 15.87
CA THR A 63 -4.51 12.71 16.39
C THR A 63 -4.50 11.19 16.41
N GLN A 64 -5.20 10.56 17.36
CA GLN A 64 -5.30 9.10 17.43
C GLN A 64 -5.81 8.49 16.12
N ASN A 65 -6.74 9.17 15.43
CA ASN A 65 -7.22 8.74 14.13
C ASN A 65 -6.10 8.68 13.08
N THR A 66 -5.20 9.67 13.08
CA THR A 66 -4.01 9.68 12.20
C THR A 66 -3.03 8.56 12.58
N VAL A 67 -2.81 8.31 13.87
CA VAL A 67 -1.99 7.17 14.34
C VAL A 67 -2.56 5.86 13.82
N ASN A 68 -3.87 5.64 13.98
CA ASN A 68 -4.56 4.43 13.52
C ASN A 68 -4.47 4.27 12.00
N LEU A 69 -4.60 5.36 11.23
CA LEU A 69 -4.43 5.34 9.77
C LEU A 69 -3.00 4.94 9.38
N ILE A 70 -1.98 5.54 9.99
CA ILE A 70 -0.58 5.19 9.72
C ILE A 70 -0.31 3.74 10.12
N ALA A 71 -0.83 3.28 11.25
CA ALA A 71 -0.69 1.89 11.70
C ALA A 71 -1.36 0.92 10.72
N SER A 72 -2.56 1.23 10.22
CA SER A 72 -3.26 0.40 9.23
C SER A 72 -2.54 0.31 7.89
N GLN A 73 -1.88 1.40 7.45
CA GLN A 73 -1.14 1.46 6.19
C GLN A 73 0.28 0.89 6.32
N SER A 74 0.90 1.03 7.51
CA SER A 74 2.23 0.51 7.83
C SER A 74 2.21 -0.95 8.22
N ALA A 75 1.07 -1.44 8.72
CA ALA A 75 0.81 -2.86 8.79
C ALA A 75 0.98 -3.39 7.37
N VAL A 76 2.12 -4.07 7.13
CA VAL A 76 2.23 -5.03 6.06
C VAL A 76 1.14 -6.03 6.38
N HIS A 77 -0.05 -5.79 5.87
CA HIS A 77 -0.96 -6.86 5.66
C HIS A 77 -0.14 -7.80 4.76
N GLU A 78 0.35 -8.89 5.35
CA GLU A 78 0.15 -10.19 4.74
C GLU A 78 -1.36 -10.35 4.56
N GLU A 79 -1.97 -9.49 3.74
CA GLU A 79 -3.06 -9.90 2.90
C GLU A 79 -2.39 -10.99 2.10
N ILE A 80 -2.55 -12.21 2.62
CA ILE A 80 -2.58 -13.40 1.80
C ILE A 80 -3.67 -13.07 0.80
N TYR A 81 -3.29 -12.34 -0.26
CA TYR A 81 -4.03 -12.28 -1.47
C TYR A 81 -4.08 -13.74 -1.87
N HIS A 82 -5.20 -14.41 -1.59
CA HIS A 82 -5.56 -15.62 -2.28
C HIS A 82 -5.81 -15.20 -3.72
N TYR A 83 -4.73 -14.92 -4.45
CA TYR A 83 -4.77 -14.79 -5.87
C TYR A 83 -4.97 -16.21 -6.39
N ASP A 84 -5.94 -16.36 -7.29
CA ASP A 84 -6.15 -17.63 -7.93
C ASP A 84 -4.87 -18.01 -8.68
N THR A 85 -4.20 -19.07 -8.22
CA THR A 85 -2.98 -19.60 -8.85
C THR A 85 -3.31 -20.50 -10.04
N SER A 86 -4.60 -20.72 -10.35
CA SER A 86 -4.98 -21.49 -11.53
C SER A 86 -4.42 -20.83 -12.80
N ASP A 87 -3.62 -21.60 -13.54
CA ASP A 87 -3.17 -21.21 -14.86
C ASP A 87 -4.30 -21.47 -15.85
N LEU A 88 -5.17 -20.48 -16.04
CA LEU A 88 -6.31 -20.57 -16.96
C LEU A 88 -5.91 -20.81 -18.42
N TYR A 89 -4.63 -20.67 -18.77
CA TYR A 89 -4.11 -21.02 -20.10
C TYR A 89 -3.72 -22.49 -20.24
N ALA A 90 -3.62 -23.22 -19.12
CA ALA A 90 -3.36 -24.65 -19.05
C ALA A 90 -4.63 -25.48 -18.81
N GLU A 91 -5.76 -24.84 -18.52
CA GLU A 91 -7.05 -25.47 -18.22
C GLU A 91 -8.05 -25.24 -19.38
N ASP A 92 -8.90 -26.24 -19.66
CA ASP A 92 -10.03 -26.05 -20.57
C ASP A 92 -11.06 -25.13 -19.90
N VAL A 93 -11.28 -23.94 -20.47
CA VAL A 93 -12.18 -22.92 -19.90
C VAL A 93 -13.42 -22.71 -20.76
N GLN A 94 -14.56 -22.45 -20.10
CA GLN A 94 -15.79 -22.08 -20.79
C GLN A 94 -15.82 -20.56 -21.05
N LEU A 95 -16.04 -20.19 -22.32
CA LEU A 95 -16.18 -18.81 -22.75
C LEU A 95 -17.60 -18.56 -23.28
N ILE A 96 -18.18 -17.43 -22.91
CA ILE A 96 -19.48 -16.99 -23.41
C ILE A 96 -19.35 -15.66 -24.16
N ALA A 97 -20.12 -15.49 -25.23
CA ALA A 97 -20.19 -14.25 -25.99
C ALA A 97 -21.51 -13.51 -25.71
N ARG A 98 -21.42 -12.25 -25.29
CA ARG A 98 -22.59 -11.39 -25.04
C ARG A 98 -22.25 -9.95 -25.41
N ASP A 99 -23.15 -9.29 -26.14
CA ASP A 99 -23.03 -7.87 -26.52
C ASP A 99 -21.69 -7.53 -27.21
N GLY A 100 -21.19 -8.45 -28.05
CA GLY A 100 -19.91 -8.29 -28.76
C GLY A 100 -18.66 -8.46 -27.90
N LYS A 101 -18.81 -8.91 -26.64
CA LYS A 101 -17.71 -9.18 -25.70
C LYS A 101 -17.65 -10.66 -25.34
N ILE A 102 -16.44 -11.14 -25.05
CA ILE A 102 -16.18 -12.51 -24.60
C ILE A 102 -15.90 -12.48 -23.09
N TYR A 103 -16.57 -13.36 -22.35
CA TYR A 103 -16.44 -13.48 -20.90
C TYR A 103 -16.03 -14.90 -20.53
N TYR A 104 -15.18 -15.01 -19.51
CA TYR A 104 -14.92 -16.27 -18.83
C TYR A 104 -16.12 -16.64 -17.96
N LEU A 105 -16.59 -17.87 -18.11
CA LEU A 105 -17.59 -18.46 -17.23
C LEU A 105 -16.87 -19.44 -16.29
N PRO A 106 -16.66 -19.07 -15.01
CA PRO A 106 -16.09 -20.01 -14.05
C PRO A 106 -17.03 -21.20 -13.90
N GLU A 107 -16.48 -22.41 -13.98
CA GLU A 107 -17.20 -23.58 -13.52
C GLU A 107 -17.50 -23.36 -12.03
N ASN A 108 -18.75 -23.60 -11.62
CA ASN A 108 -19.10 -23.61 -10.20
C ASN A 108 -18.24 -24.69 -9.55
N LYS A 109 -17.11 -24.30 -8.95
CA LYS A 109 -16.40 -25.09 -7.94
C LYS A 109 -17.31 -25.09 -6.71
N VAL A 110 -18.43 -25.81 -6.80
CA VAL A 110 -19.26 -26.15 -5.64
C VAL A 110 -18.29 -26.81 -4.67
N HIS A 111 -18.11 -26.18 -3.50
CA HIS A 111 -17.31 -26.69 -2.41
C HIS A 111 -17.62 -28.18 -2.18
N ARG A 112 -16.76 -29.07 -2.70
CA ARG A 112 -16.63 -30.42 -2.18
C ARG A 112 -15.71 -30.33 -0.98
N LEU A 113 -16.31 -29.96 0.15
CA LEU A 113 -15.77 -30.35 1.45
C LEU A 113 -16.20 -31.80 1.67
N GLN A 114 -15.24 -32.71 1.57
CA GLN A 114 -15.23 -34.00 2.25
C GLN A 114 -13.93 -34.09 3.04
#